data_AF-X0SVN4-F1
#
_entry.id   AF-X0SVN4-F1
#
_cell.length_a   1.000
_cell.length_b   1.000
_cell.length_c   1.000
_cell.angle_alpha   90.00
_cell.angle_beta   90.00
_cell.angle_gamma   90.00
#
_symmetry.space_group_name_H-M   'P 1'
#
loop_
_entity.id
_entity.type
_entity.pdbx_description
1 polymer ?
#
loop_
_entity_poly.entity_id
_entity_poly.type
_entity_poly.pdbx_seq_one_letter_code
_entity_poly.pdbx_strand_id
1 'polypeptide(L)'
;AAINRYCGVDVQEISPNEIGELFPLAKVDDLLAGFYVKDDGRVNPVDATQSIAKGARMKGARIVEGVTATGIYKKNGHVTGVKTLQGDIQAEYVVNCAGMWARQLGEISGVNIPNQAAEHYYVITEQIKDLPPNMPILEDPSHYGYYREEVGGIMVGLFEPICAPWKVDGIPNTFSFGEIAPDWDRVGPFLEKAMSRVPITLESGIKTFFCGPESFTADFAPIVGEAPELKNYFVAAGLNSIGIIIGGGLGRLMAHWIINGHPDVDITGMNIDRLHTFQNNPQYRRDRTVETLGLAYQCHYPYKTLKTARGAKKPPFYDRLATHGAYFKDVSGWEGADWYAPEGREAKVEKHAWGRENWFPFWEAEHKAARENVVMMDMSFMSNFMVQGRDAGKVLNYIS
;
A
#
# COMPACT_ATOMS: atom_id res chain seq x y z
N ALA A 1 9.82 -6.98 -16.26
CA ALA A 1 9.59 -6.82 -17.71
C ALA A 1 8.32 -7.54 -18.22
N ALA A 2 8.20 -8.87 -18.11
CA ALA A 2 7.10 -9.62 -18.74
C ALA A 2 5.68 -9.17 -18.32
N ILE A 3 5.44 -8.99 -17.01
CA ILE A 3 4.14 -8.52 -16.49
C ILE A 3 3.78 -7.13 -17.02
N ASN A 4 4.73 -6.19 -17.01
CA ASN A 4 4.54 -4.84 -17.57
C ASN A 4 4.13 -4.90 -19.05
N ARG A 5 4.81 -5.70 -19.87
CA ARG A 5 4.47 -5.87 -21.30
C ARG A 5 3.09 -6.51 -21.49
N TYR A 6 2.73 -7.47 -20.65
CA TYR A 6 1.37 -8.05 -20.63
C TYR A 6 0.31 -6.99 -20.32
N CYS A 7 0.61 -6.03 -19.44
CA CYS A 7 -0.23 -4.88 -19.14
C CYS A 7 -0.13 -3.73 -20.15
N GLY A 8 0.58 -3.91 -21.27
CA GLY A 8 0.72 -2.90 -22.33
C GLY A 8 1.75 -1.80 -22.06
N VAL A 9 2.64 -1.98 -21.07
CA VAL A 9 3.74 -1.04 -20.78
C VAL A 9 4.99 -1.44 -21.56
N ASP A 10 5.50 -0.53 -22.38
CA ASP A 10 6.74 -0.72 -23.15
C ASP A 10 7.97 -0.57 -22.25
N VAL A 11 8.36 -1.68 -21.63
CA VAL A 11 9.55 -1.77 -20.80
C VAL A 11 10.69 -2.46 -21.53
N GLN A 12 11.85 -1.82 -21.52
CA GLN A 12 13.10 -2.31 -22.10
C GLN A 12 14.07 -2.70 -21.00
N GLU A 13 14.70 -3.86 -21.12
CA GLU A 13 15.82 -4.22 -20.25
C GLU A 13 17.08 -3.58 -20.84
N ILE A 14 17.83 -2.85 -20.02
CA ILE A 14 18.99 -2.07 -20.44
C ILE A 14 20.22 -2.45 -19.62
N SER A 15 21.39 -2.34 -20.24
CA SER A 15 22.69 -2.59 -19.61
C SER A 15 23.11 -1.46 -18.67
N PRO A 16 24.05 -1.71 -17.73
CA PRO A 16 24.63 -0.66 -16.90
C PRO A 16 25.22 0.53 -17.68
N ASN A 17 25.78 0.27 -18.88
CA ASN A 17 26.30 1.34 -19.73
C ASN A 17 25.18 2.25 -20.25
N GLU A 18 24.07 1.67 -20.72
CA GLU A 18 22.90 2.44 -21.17
C GLU A 18 22.27 3.22 -20.00
N ILE A 19 22.28 2.68 -18.78
CA ILE A 19 21.88 3.42 -17.57
C ILE A 19 22.78 4.64 -17.38
N GLY A 20 24.10 4.48 -17.50
CA GLY A 20 25.06 5.57 -17.38
C GLY A 20 24.94 6.62 -18.49
N GLU A 21 24.51 6.24 -19.70
CA GLU A 21 24.21 7.20 -20.77
C GLU A 21 22.94 8.03 -20.46
N LEU A 22 21.91 7.40 -19.89
CA LEU A 22 20.65 8.04 -19.53
C LEU A 22 20.74 8.87 -18.24
N PHE A 23 21.52 8.40 -17.26
CA PHE A 23 21.70 9.04 -15.95
C PHE A 23 23.21 9.09 -15.61
N PRO A 24 23.98 10.04 -16.20
CA PRO A 24 25.45 10.06 -16.10
C PRO A 24 26.02 10.30 -14.70
N LEU A 25 25.18 10.75 -13.76
CA LEU A 25 25.59 11.00 -12.37
C LEU A 25 25.53 9.74 -11.50
N ALA A 26 24.91 8.67 -11.99
CA ALA A 26 24.78 7.43 -11.25
C ALA A 26 26.08 6.63 -11.33
N LYS A 27 26.47 6.06 -10.20
CA LYS A 27 27.41 4.95 -10.16
C LYS A 27 26.71 3.72 -10.74
N VAL A 28 27.34 2.98 -11.68
CA VAL A 28 26.69 1.85 -12.40
C VAL A 28 27.52 0.56 -12.44
N ASP A 29 28.74 0.56 -11.92
CA ASP A 29 29.69 -0.55 -11.95
C ASP A 29 29.26 -1.79 -11.15
N ASP A 30 28.38 -1.62 -10.17
CA ASP A 30 27.78 -2.68 -9.36
C ASP A 30 26.40 -3.15 -9.87
N LEU A 31 25.88 -2.54 -10.95
CA LEU A 31 24.58 -2.88 -11.52
C LEU A 31 24.68 -4.09 -12.46
N LEU A 32 23.67 -4.95 -12.42
CA LEU A 32 23.55 -6.08 -13.33
C LEU A 32 22.75 -5.74 -14.59
N ALA A 33 21.63 -5.03 -14.41
CA ALA A 33 20.71 -4.60 -15.45
C ALA A 33 19.77 -3.51 -14.90
N GLY A 34 19.10 -2.79 -15.79
CA GLY A 34 18.02 -1.85 -15.48
C GLY A 34 16.79 -2.11 -16.32
N PHE A 35 15.67 -1.51 -15.95
CA PHE A 35 14.42 -1.57 -16.70
C PHE A 35 13.95 -0.15 -17.00
N TYR A 36 13.91 0.20 -18.28
CA TYR A 36 13.56 1.53 -18.75
C TYR A 36 12.18 1.55 -19.39
N VAL A 37 11.35 2.51 -18.96
CA VAL A 37 10.04 2.81 -19.54
C VAL A 37 10.10 4.24 -20.03
N LYS A 38 10.04 4.43 -21.35
CA LYS A 38 10.21 5.76 -21.97
C LYS A 38 9.08 6.73 -21.62
N ASP A 39 7.88 6.19 -21.47
CA ASP A 39 6.66 6.98 -21.23
C ASP A 39 6.43 7.31 -19.75
N ASP A 40 7.27 6.76 -18.85
CA ASP A 40 7.26 7.15 -17.44
C ASP A 40 7.78 8.59 -17.26
N GLY A 41 7.39 9.20 -16.15
CA GLY A 41 7.80 10.56 -15.89
C GLY A 41 7.40 11.05 -14.52
N ARG A 42 7.48 12.37 -14.36
CA ARG A 42 7.17 13.08 -13.13
C ARG A 42 6.13 14.16 -13.41
N VAL A 43 5.36 14.48 -12.38
CA VAL A 43 4.45 15.62 -12.40
C VAL A 43 4.59 16.39 -11.11
N ASN A 44 4.42 17.71 -11.18
CA ASN A 44 4.27 18.51 -9.96
C ASN A 44 2.90 18.18 -9.33
N PRO A 45 2.85 17.67 -8.09
CA PRO A 45 1.60 17.22 -7.47
C PRO A 45 0.61 18.37 -7.23
N VAL A 46 1.12 19.59 -6.97
CA VAL A 46 0.28 20.79 -6.79
C VAL A 46 -0.38 21.15 -8.12
N ASP A 47 0.40 21.22 -9.20
CA ASP A 47 -0.12 21.59 -10.52
C ASP A 47 -1.10 20.55 -11.07
N ALA A 48 -0.81 19.25 -10.87
CA ALA A 48 -1.72 18.17 -11.22
C ALA A 48 -3.06 18.32 -10.48
N THR A 49 -3.01 18.54 -9.17
CA THR A 49 -4.21 18.73 -8.32
C THR A 49 -5.00 19.96 -8.75
N GLN A 50 -4.35 21.10 -8.96
CA GLN A 50 -5.00 22.34 -9.38
C GLN A 50 -5.59 22.23 -10.80
N SER A 51 -4.93 21.52 -11.70
CA SER A 51 -5.42 21.27 -13.06
C SER A 51 -6.70 20.43 -13.04
N ILE A 52 -6.73 19.35 -12.24
CA ILE A 52 -7.92 18.52 -12.04
C ILE A 52 -9.04 19.34 -11.38
N ALA A 53 -8.74 20.12 -10.34
CA ALA A 53 -9.70 20.97 -9.65
C ALA A 53 -10.34 22.01 -10.59
N LYS A 54 -9.53 22.64 -11.45
CA LYS A 54 -10.01 23.57 -12.48
C LYS A 54 -10.93 22.87 -13.48
N GLY A 55 -10.52 21.70 -13.99
CA GLY A 55 -11.34 20.88 -14.89
C GLY A 55 -12.68 20.50 -14.27
N ALA A 56 -12.69 20.08 -13.00
CA ALA A 56 -13.90 19.75 -12.26
C ALA A 56 -14.84 20.95 -12.12
N ARG A 57 -14.32 22.13 -11.75
CA ARG A 57 -15.11 23.39 -11.67
C ARG A 57 -15.71 23.77 -13.03
N MET A 58 -14.95 23.64 -14.12
CA MET A 58 -15.43 23.88 -15.49
C MET A 58 -16.56 22.94 -15.90
N LYS A 59 -16.69 21.79 -15.25
CA LYS A 59 -17.77 20.80 -15.44
C LYS A 59 -18.88 20.92 -14.38
N GLY A 60 -18.87 21.96 -13.56
CA GLY A 60 -19.93 22.28 -12.60
C GLY A 60 -19.70 21.74 -11.18
N ALA A 61 -18.58 21.09 -10.89
CA ALA A 61 -18.25 20.68 -9.52
C ALA A 61 -17.99 21.92 -8.64
N ARG A 62 -18.47 21.85 -7.40
CA ARG A 62 -18.17 22.87 -6.38
C ARG A 62 -17.07 22.34 -5.47
N ILE A 63 -15.99 23.12 -5.33
CA ILE A 63 -14.90 22.84 -4.40
C ILE A 63 -14.97 23.90 -3.31
N VAL A 64 -15.21 23.46 -2.08
CA VAL A 64 -15.35 24.33 -0.91
C VAL A 64 -14.26 23.94 0.09
N GLU A 65 -13.30 24.82 0.27
CA GLU A 65 -12.16 24.63 1.18
C GLU A 65 -12.43 25.31 2.53
N GLY A 66 -11.65 24.96 3.56
CA GLY A 66 -11.88 25.48 4.92
C GLY A 66 -13.15 24.95 5.59
N VAL A 67 -13.74 23.88 5.05
CA VAL A 67 -14.93 23.22 5.58
C VAL A 67 -14.56 21.84 6.13
N THR A 68 -14.55 21.72 7.45
CA THR A 68 -14.18 20.46 8.11
C THR A 68 -15.38 19.53 8.19
N ALA A 69 -15.28 18.35 7.59
CA ALA A 69 -16.24 17.28 7.81
C ALA A 69 -16.07 16.69 9.23
N THR A 70 -17.15 16.68 10.01
CA THR A 70 -17.15 16.22 11.41
C THR A 70 -17.97 14.95 11.62
N GLY A 71 -18.62 14.46 10.58
CA GLY A 71 -19.36 13.21 10.61
C GLY A 71 -20.26 13.02 9.39
N ILE A 72 -21.00 11.92 9.38
CA ILE A 72 -21.86 11.52 8.26
C ILE A 72 -23.28 11.33 8.76
N TYR A 73 -24.25 11.86 8.01
CA TYR A 73 -25.66 11.56 8.21
C TYR A 73 -26.01 10.22 7.60
N LYS A 74 -26.77 9.43 8.34
CA LYS A 74 -27.12 8.06 8.00
C LYS A 74 -28.61 7.83 8.24
N LYS A 75 -29.28 7.16 7.32
CA LYS A 75 -30.68 6.72 7.46
C LYS A 75 -30.84 5.34 6.85
N ASN A 76 -31.42 4.39 7.60
CA ASN A 76 -31.66 3.03 7.13
C ASN A 76 -30.42 2.35 6.51
N GLY A 77 -29.24 2.55 7.10
CA GLY A 77 -27.97 1.98 6.58
C GLY A 77 -27.41 2.64 5.33
N HIS A 78 -27.94 3.80 4.91
CA HIS A 78 -27.46 4.57 3.76
C HIS A 78 -26.93 5.93 4.20
N VAL A 79 -25.94 6.46 3.49
CA VAL A 79 -25.52 7.87 3.58
C VAL A 79 -26.67 8.79 3.16
N THR A 80 -26.81 9.92 3.87
CA THR A 80 -27.74 11.01 3.48
C THR A 80 -27.11 12.40 3.53
N GLY A 81 -25.83 12.51 3.88
CA GLY A 81 -25.12 13.79 3.92
C GLY A 81 -23.88 13.79 4.80
N VAL A 82 -23.22 14.95 4.86
CA VAL A 82 -22.00 15.21 5.62
C VAL A 82 -22.28 16.34 6.62
N LYS A 83 -21.88 16.11 7.88
CA LYS A 83 -21.88 17.14 8.92
C LYS A 83 -20.64 18.00 8.80
N THR A 84 -20.78 19.32 8.90
CA THR A 84 -19.63 20.22 8.84
C THR A 84 -19.72 21.32 9.89
N LEU A 85 -18.61 22.03 10.14
CA LEU A 85 -18.59 23.19 11.04
C LEU A 85 -19.22 24.45 10.42
N GLN A 86 -19.46 24.47 9.11
CA GLN A 86 -19.93 25.62 8.34
C GLN A 86 -21.34 25.42 7.77
N GLY A 87 -22.04 24.37 8.23
CA GLY A 87 -23.36 23.97 7.76
C GLY A 87 -23.33 22.63 7.04
N ASP A 88 -24.39 21.86 7.23
CA ASP A 88 -24.45 20.49 6.73
C ASP A 88 -24.72 20.42 5.23
N ILE A 89 -24.19 19.38 4.59
CA ILE A 89 -24.33 19.14 3.15
C ILE A 89 -25.13 17.85 2.97
N GLN A 90 -26.29 17.93 2.32
CA GLN A 90 -27.04 16.73 1.93
C GLN A 90 -26.38 16.06 0.72
N ALA A 91 -26.26 14.73 0.76
CA ALA A 91 -25.63 13.95 -0.30
C ALA A 91 -26.17 12.52 -0.33
N GLU A 92 -26.39 11.97 -1.52
CA GLU A 92 -26.80 10.57 -1.72
C GLU A 92 -25.60 9.60 -1.67
N TYR A 93 -24.42 10.11 -2.03
CA TYR A 93 -23.14 9.41 -2.03
C TYR A 93 -22.08 10.26 -1.35
N VAL A 94 -21.18 9.61 -0.60
CA VAL A 94 -20.00 10.26 -0.01
C VAL A 94 -18.78 9.41 -0.35
N VAL A 95 -17.68 10.05 -0.76
CA VAL A 95 -16.39 9.39 -1.00
C VAL A 95 -15.37 9.92 -0.01
N ASN A 96 -14.82 9.06 0.85
CA ASN A 96 -13.75 9.38 1.77
C ASN A 96 -12.38 9.28 1.06
N CYS A 97 -11.89 10.44 0.64
CA CYS A 97 -10.54 10.63 0.08
C CYS A 97 -9.63 11.39 1.06
N ALA A 98 -9.84 11.27 2.37
CA ALA A 98 -9.20 12.12 3.38
C ALA A 98 -7.74 11.74 3.71
N GLY A 99 -7.03 11.05 2.81
CA GLY A 99 -5.62 10.68 2.98
C GLY A 99 -5.34 9.98 4.32
N MET A 100 -4.38 10.50 5.08
CA MET A 100 -4.04 9.97 6.41
C MET A 100 -5.15 10.13 7.47
N TRP A 101 -6.12 11.02 7.27
CA TRP A 101 -7.29 11.17 8.15
C TRP A 101 -8.44 10.21 7.81
N ALA A 102 -8.32 9.41 6.75
CA ALA A 102 -9.39 8.53 6.31
C ALA A 102 -9.89 7.60 7.42
N ARG A 103 -8.99 7.02 8.22
CA ARG A 103 -9.33 6.25 9.43
C ARG A 103 -10.20 7.02 10.41
N GLN A 104 -9.78 8.21 10.82
CA GLN A 104 -10.52 9.02 11.80
C GLN A 104 -11.92 9.39 11.31
N LEU A 105 -12.06 9.74 10.03
CA LEU A 105 -13.36 9.98 9.43
C LEU A 105 -14.18 8.70 9.33
N GLY A 106 -13.56 7.56 9.02
CA GLY A 106 -14.16 6.23 9.01
C GLY A 106 -14.71 5.83 10.39
N GLU A 107 -13.93 6.01 11.45
CA GLU A 107 -14.31 5.72 12.84
C GLU A 107 -15.59 6.47 13.25
N ILE A 108 -15.67 7.78 12.94
CA ILE A 108 -16.86 8.59 13.20
C ILE A 108 -18.05 8.15 12.32
N SER A 109 -17.75 7.62 11.13
CA SER A 109 -18.76 7.16 10.17
C SER A 109 -19.25 5.73 10.46
N GLY A 110 -18.53 4.96 11.28
CA GLY A 110 -18.77 3.53 11.50
C GLY A 110 -18.28 2.65 10.35
N VAL A 111 -17.20 3.05 9.66
CA VAL A 111 -16.60 2.37 8.50
C VAL A 111 -15.17 1.96 8.83
N ASN A 112 -14.80 0.72 8.53
CA ASN A 112 -13.48 0.16 8.82
C ASN A 112 -12.41 0.62 7.80
N ILE A 113 -11.51 1.52 8.20
CA ILE A 113 -10.42 2.02 7.34
C ILE A 113 -9.10 2.04 8.14
N PRO A 114 -8.35 0.93 8.19
CA PRO A 114 -7.19 0.78 9.08
C PRO A 114 -5.89 1.32 8.48
N ASN A 115 -5.92 2.51 7.84
CA ASN A 115 -4.70 3.14 7.35
C ASN A 115 -3.93 3.84 8.48
N GLN A 116 -2.62 3.97 8.30
CA GLN A 116 -1.70 4.52 9.29
C GLN A 116 -0.68 5.44 8.61
N ALA A 117 -0.50 6.65 9.13
CA ALA A 117 0.55 7.54 8.69
C ALA A 117 1.94 7.02 9.09
N ALA A 118 2.93 7.15 8.24
CA ALA A 118 4.33 6.87 8.52
C ALA A 118 5.21 8.02 8.04
N GLU A 119 6.38 8.15 8.64
CA GLU A 119 7.41 9.08 8.17
C GLU A 119 7.92 8.64 6.80
N HIS A 120 8.04 9.61 5.88
CA HIS A 120 8.65 9.44 4.56
C HIS A 120 9.59 10.61 4.26
N TYR A 121 10.71 10.30 3.61
CA TYR A 121 11.86 11.20 3.54
C TYR A 121 12.26 11.52 2.11
N TYR A 122 12.64 12.78 1.89
CA TYR A 122 13.46 13.15 0.74
C TYR A 122 14.39 14.32 1.04
N VAL A 123 15.45 14.41 0.26
CA VAL A 123 16.42 15.50 0.25
C VAL A 123 16.43 16.13 -1.13
N ILE A 124 16.59 17.45 -1.20
CA ILE A 124 16.86 18.18 -2.43
C ILE A 124 18.21 18.89 -2.23
N THR A 125 19.16 18.62 -3.12
CA THR A 125 20.46 19.27 -3.09
C THR A 125 20.35 20.74 -3.53
N GLU A 126 21.40 21.51 -3.26
CA GLU A 126 21.66 22.76 -3.96
C GLU A 126 21.87 22.51 -5.46
N GLN A 127 21.95 23.61 -6.22
CA GLN A 127 22.15 23.54 -7.66
C GLN A 127 23.49 22.91 -8.01
N ILE A 128 23.44 21.92 -8.90
CA ILE A 128 24.61 21.25 -9.45
C ILE A 128 24.89 21.87 -10.82
N LYS A 129 26.15 22.29 -11.02
CA LYS A 129 26.57 22.90 -12.28
C LYS A 129 26.43 21.90 -13.43
N ASP A 130 25.93 22.37 -14.58
CA ASP A 130 25.80 21.60 -15.82
C ASP A 130 24.93 20.33 -15.68
N LEU A 131 23.97 20.34 -14.74
CA LEU A 131 23.03 19.25 -14.51
C LEU A 131 22.09 19.05 -15.71
N PRO A 132 22.01 17.85 -16.31
CA PRO A 132 21.08 17.61 -17.41
C PRO A 132 19.62 17.68 -16.95
N PRO A 133 18.75 18.50 -17.57
CA PRO A 133 17.41 18.77 -17.06
C PRO A 133 16.39 17.64 -17.33
N ASN A 134 16.68 16.75 -18.28
CA ASN A 134 15.75 15.75 -18.81
C ASN A 134 16.20 14.30 -18.53
N MET A 135 16.97 14.08 -17.46
CA MET A 135 17.27 12.72 -17.02
C MET A 135 15.97 11.99 -16.63
N PRO A 136 15.86 10.68 -16.91
CA PRO A 136 14.74 9.89 -16.39
C PRO A 136 14.78 9.84 -14.86
N ILE A 137 13.69 9.38 -14.26
CA ILE A 137 13.69 9.01 -12.86
C ILE A 137 14.51 7.72 -12.74
N LEU A 138 15.46 7.72 -11.81
CA LEU A 138 16.22 6.53 -11.45
C LEU A 138 15.63 5.98 -10.15
N GLU A 139 15.33 4.69 -10.10
CA GLU A 139 14.98 3.99 -8.87
C GLU A 139 15.99 2.86 -8.64
N ASP A 140 16.55 2.79 -7.44
CA ASP A 140 17.43 1.71 -7.03
C ASP A 140 16.97 1.11 -5.69
N PRO A 141 16.15 0.03 -5.75
CA PRO A 141 15.70 -0.68 -4.56
C PRO A 141 16.86 -1.21 -3.68
N SER A 142 18.03 -1.52 -4.25
CA SER A 142 19.18 -2.02 -3.49
C SER A 142 19.82 -0.95 -2.60
N HIS A 143 19.66 0.33 -2.96
CA HIS A 143 20.11 1.50 -2.22
C HIS A 143 18.96 2.24 -1.54
N TYR A 144 17.75 1.67 -1.59
CA TYR A 144 16.54 2.22 -1.01
C TYR A 144 16.08 3.55 -1.62
N GLY A 145 16.67 3.99 -2.74
CA GLY A 145 16.56 5.36 -3.20
C GLY A 145 15.84 5.53 -4.54
N TYR A 146 15.24 6.69 -4.74
CA TYR A 146 14.83 7.19 -6.04
C TYR A 146 15.34 8.61 -6.26
N TYR A 147 15.66 8.92 -7.51
CA TYR A 147 16.43 10.08 -7.90
C TYR A 147 15.81 10.74 -9.11
N ARG A 148 15.73 12.07 -9.06
CA ARG A 148 15.34 12.88 -10.20
C ARG A 148 15.94 14.25 -10.07
N GLU A 149 16.07 14.94 -11.18
CA GLU A 149 16.38 16.37 -11.16
C GLU A 149 15.27 17.14 -10.41
N GLU A 150 15.62 18.23 -9.75
CA GLU A 150 14.67 19.14 -9.10
C GLU A 150 15.29 20.54 -8.99
N VAL A 151 14.82 21.47 -9.83
CA VAL A 151 15.19 22.91 -9.81
C VAL A 151 16.72 23.11 -9.88
N GLY A 152 17.38 22.35 -10.76
CA GLY A 152 18.82 22.38 -10.96
C GLY A 152 19.64 21.61 -9.93
N GLY A 153 19.01 20.95 -8.97
CA GLY A 153 19.64 19.97 -8.06
C GLY A 153 19.12 18.55 -8.30
N ILE A 154 19.48 17.62 -7.41
CA ILE A 154 18.93 16.26 -7.38
C ILE A 154 18.02 16.13 -6.15
N MET A 155 16.82 15.62 -6.38
CA MET A 155 15.98 15.07 -5.32
C MET A 155 16.36 13.61 -5.10
N VAL A 156 16.65 13.25 -3.84
CA VAL A 156 16.86 11.88 -3.37
C VAL A 156 15.74 11.55 -2.39
N GLY A 157 14.80 10.70 -2.79
CA GLY A 157 13.83 10.12 -1.85
C GLY A 157 14.20 8.69 -1.50
N LEU A 158 13.72 8.17 -0.38
CA LEU A 158 14.03 6.81 0.04
C LEU A 158 12.89 6.06 0.73
N PHE A 159 12.88 4.74 0.58
CA PHE A 159 12.05 3.82 1.37
C PHE A 159 12.95 2.91 2.20
N GLU A 160 13.18 3.31 3.43
CA GLU A 160 14.00 2.59 4.39
C GLU A 160 13.33 1.28 4.89
N PRO A 161 14.09 0.21 5.14
CA PRO A 161 13.56 -1.06 5.63
C PRO A 161 12.87 -0.98 7.01
N ILE A 162 13.20 0.03 7.82
CA ILE A 162 12.66 0.25 9.16
C ILE A 162 12.18 1.69 9.25
N CYS A 163 10.87 1.90 9.10
CA CYS A 163 10.25 3.21 9.23
C CYS A 163 9.67 3.47 10.62
N ALA A 164 9.11 4.67 10.82
CA ALA A 164 8.38 5.04 12.02
C ALA A 164 6.90 5.36 11.72
N PRO A 165 5.93 4.69 12.38
CA PRO A 165 4.53 5.07 12.29
C PRO A 165 4.31 6.39 13.03
N TRP A 166 3.69 7.36 12.37
CA TRP A 166 3.48 8.69 12.91
C TRP A 166 2.08 8.83 13.51
N LYS A 167 1.99 9.39 14.73
CA LYS A 167 0.72 9.76 15.39
C LYS A 167 -0.33 8.63 15.38
N VAL A 168 0.07 7.43 15.82
CA VAL A 168 -0.76 6.22 15.87
C VAL A 168 -2.12 6.45 16.57
N ASP A 169 -2.16 7.23 17.63
CA ASP A 169 -3.38 7.51 18.40
C ASP A 169 -4.34 8.46 17.69
N GLY A 170 -3.86 9.24 16.71
CA GLY A 170 -4.67 10.21 15.98
C GLY A 170 -3.84 11.31 15.33
N ILE A 171 -4.10 11.55 14.05
CA ILE A 171 -3.57 12.67 13.29
C ILE A 171 -4.26 13.97 13.74
N PRO A 172 -3.52 15.03 14.08
CA PRO A 172 -4.11 16.32 14.44
C PRO A 172 -4.96 16.90 13.30
N ASN A 173 -6.16 17.39 13.62
CA ASN A 173 -7.06 18.00 12.64
C ASN A 173 -6.52 19.31 12.03
N THR A 174 -5.55 19.94 12.70
CA THR A 174 -4.94 21.22 12.30
C THR A 174 -3.62 21.03 11.55
N PHE A 175 -3.14 19.80 11.36
CA PHE A 175 -1.89 19.57 10.64
C PHE A 175 -2.11 19.81 9.14
N SER A 176 -1.33 20.71 8.56
CA SER A 176 -1.34 20.99 7.12
C SER A 176 -0.04 21.70 6.75
N PHE A 177 0.52 21.38 5.57
CA PHE A 177 1.79 21.93 5.09
C PHE A 177 2.93 21.88 6.13
N GLY A 178 2.91 20.85 6.98
CA GLY A 178 3.85 20.67 8.07
C GLY A 178 4.88 19.59 7.78
N GLU A 179 5.97 19.63 8.53
CA GLU A 179 7.06 18.66 8.51
C GLU A 179 7.12 17.92 9.84
N ILE A 180 7.68 16.71 9.81
CA ILE A 180 7.98 15.90 10.98
C ILE A 180 9.46 16.07 11.32
N ALA A 181 9.80 16.14 12.60
CA ALA A 181 11.19 16.16 13.02
C ALA A 181 11.86 14.82 12.64
N PRO A 182 12.94 14.83 11.84
CA PRO A 182 13.58 13.59 11.41
C PRO A 182 14.28 12.87 12.56
N ASP A 183 14.23 11.53 12.50
CA ASP A 183 15.04 10.65 13.32
C ASP A 183 16.36 10.34 12.59
N TRP A 184 17.38 11.18 12.84
CA TRP A 184 18.68 11.09 12.16
C TRP A 184 19.43 9.79 12.43
N ASP A 185 19.31 9.23 13.64
CA ASP A 185 19.97 7.98 14.00
C ASP A 185 19.42 6.80 13.17
N ARG A 186 18.12 6.86 12.87
CA ARG A 186 17.44 5.86 12.05
C ARG A 186 17.63 6.08 10.55
N VAL A 187 17.39 7.30 10.05
CA VAL A 187 17.39 7.58 8.60
C VAL A 187 18.79 7.79 8.03
N GLY A 188 19.74 8.29 8.83
CA GLY A 188 21.08 8.70 8.38
C GLY A 188 21.82 7.63 7.58
N PRO A 189 21.97 6.39 8.09
CA PRO A 189 22.66 5.32 7.36
C PRO A 189 21.96 4.94 6.05
N PHE A 190 20.63 4.99 5.99
CA PHE A 190 19.88 4.68 4.78
C PHE A 190 19.96 5.80 3.75
N LEU A 191 19.94 7.06 4.21
CA LEU A 191 20.11 8.23 3.36
C LEU A 191 21.52 8.28 2.76
N GLU A 192 22.57 8.05 3.56
CA GLU A 192 23.95 7.98 3.06
C GLU A 192 24.09 6.90 1.99
N LYS A 193 23.52 5.71 2.24
CA LYS A 193 23.47 4.64 1.26
C LYS A 193 22.72 5.07 -0.01
N ALA A 194 21.53 5.67 0.11
CA ALA A 194 20.78 6.17 -1.04
C ALA A 194 21.60 7.18 -1.85
N MET A 195 22.21 8.17 -1.19
CA MET A 195 23.03 9.21 -1.84
C MET A 195 24.25 8.62 -2.55
N SER A 196 24.81 7.50 -2.06
CA SER A 196 25.98 6.85 -2.69
C SER A 196 25.73 6.31 -4.11
N ARG A 197 24.47 6.08 -4.52
CA ARG A 197 24.12 5.74 -5.92
C ARG A 197 24.37 6.91 -6.87
N VAL A 198 24.22 8.15 -6.40
CA VAL A 198 24.46 9.39 -7.15
C VAL A 198 25.47 10.24 -6.38
N PRO A 199 26.77 9.90 -6.44
CA PRO A 199 27.78 10.36 -5.47
C PRO A 199 27.91 11.88 -5.32
N ILE A 200 27.66 12.65 -6.39
CA ILE A 200 27.69 14.12 -6.34
C ILE A 200 26.72 14.70 -5.29
N THR A 201 25.69 13.95 -4.90
CA THR A 201 24.76 14.37 -3.85
C THR A 201 25.41 14.40 -2.46
N LEU A 202 26.44 13.58 -2.20
CA LEU A 202 27.21 13.59 -0.95
C LEU A 202 28.11 14.82 -0.81
N GLU A 203 28.49 15.42 -1.93
CA GLU A 203 29.39 16.58 -1.99
C GLU A 203 28.63 17.90 -2.15
N SER A 204 27.37 17.82 -2.57
CA SER A 204 26.50 18.98 -2.77
C SER A 204 25.91 19.46 -1.45
N GLY A 205 25.73 20.78 -1.30
CA GLY A 205 24.94 21.33 -0.20
C GLY A 205 23.50 20.80 -0.23
N ILE A 206 22.84 20.78 0.92
CA ILE A 206 21.43 20.40 1.04
C ILE A 206 20.58 21.67 1.06
N LYS A 207 19.69 21.83 0.07
CA LYS A 207 18.71 22.92 0.03
C LYS A 207 17.51 22.60 0.91
N THR A 208 17.06 21.36 0.89
CA THR A 208 15.88 20.92 1.64
C THR A 208 16.08 19.50 2.11
N PHE A 209 15.83 19.27 3.39
CA PHE A 209 15.58 17.94 3.93
C PHE A 209 14.13 17.94 4.39
N PHE A 210 13.33 17.00 3.91
CA PHE A 210 11.92 16.90 4.25
C PHE A 210 11.61 15.53 4.84
N CYS A 211 10.91 15.54 5.97
CA CYS A 211 10.23 14.38 6.51
C CYS A 211 8.74 14.71 6.62
N GLY A 212 7.90 13.96 5.92
CA GLY A 212 6.45 14.17 5.90
C GLY A 212 5.67 12.89 6.17
N PRO A 213 4.40 13.01 6.58
CA PRO A 213 3.55 11.84 6.78
C PRO A 213 2.96 11.33 5.47
N GLU A 214 3.11 10.05 5.23
CA GLU A 214 2.45 9.32 4.14
C GLU A 214 1.54 8.22 4.69
N SER A 215 0.42 7.93 4.02
CA SER A 215 -0.54 6.93 4.51
C SER A 215 -0.27 5.54 3.95
N PHE A 216 -0.08 4.56 4.85
CA PHE A 216 0.14 3.16 4.52
C PHE A 216 -1.00 2.26 5.02
N THR A 217 -1.09 1.09 4.40
CA THR A 217 -2.08 0.05 4.64
C THR A 217 -1.40 -1.24 5.04
N ALA A 218 -2.12 -2.11 5.72
CA ALA A 218 -1.56 -3.31 6.33
C ALA A 218 -0.99 -4.34 5.33
N ASP A 219 -1.42 -4.27 4.07
CA ASP A 219 -1.06 -5.20 2.99
C ASP A 219 -0.41 -4.49 1.79
N PHE A 220 -0.09 -3.20 1.93
CA PHE A 220 0.51 -2.38 0.87
C PHE A 220 -0.38 -2.20 -0.38
N ALA A 221 -1.69 -2.49 -0.29
CA ALA A 221 -2.67 -2.20 -1.33
C ALA A 221 -3.60 -1.03 -0.93
N PRO A 222 -4.05 -0.17 -1.85
CA PRO A 222 -4.94 0.93 -1.50
C PRO A 222 -6.29 0.42 -0.97
N ILE A 223 -7.01 1.27 -0.25
CA ILE A 223 -8.36 0.99 0.25
C ILE A 223 -9.37 1.68 -0.67
N VAL A 224 -10.06 0.91 -1.49
CA VAL A 224 -10.91 1.41 -2.57
C VAL A 224 -12.27 0.70 -2.55
N GLY A 225 -13.35 1.44 -2.76
CA GLY A 225 -14.68 0.86 -3.00
C GLY A 225 -15.75 1.25 -2.00
N GLU A 226 -16.94 0.66 -2.16
CA GLU A 226 -18.09 0.88 -1.28
C GLU A 226 -17.91 0.14 0.05
N ALA A 227 -18.08 0.85 1.16
CA ALA A 227 -17.95 0.30 2.50
C ALA A 227 -19.07 -0.72 2.80
N PRO A 228 -18.72 -1.95 3.26
CA PRO A 228 -19.71 -2.94 3.66
C PRO A 228 -20.64 -2.48 4.78
N GLU A 229 -20.17 -1.59 5.66
CA GLU A 229 -20.91 -1.11 6.82
C GLU A 229 -21.93 -0.01 6.51
N LEU A 230 -21.78 0.68 5.38
CA LEU A 230 -22.58 1.86 5.06
C LEU A 230 -22.76 2.05 3.56
N LYS A 231 -23.99 1.80 3.09
CA LYS A 231 -24.33 1.93 1.67
C LYS A 231 -24.19 3.37 1.18
N ASN A 232 -23.68 3.51 -0.04
CA ASN A 232 -23.29 4.72 -0.73
C ASN A 232 -22.14 5.50 -0.07
N TYR A 233 -21.43 4.91 0.90
CA TYR A 233 -20.18 5.45 1.43
C TYR A 233 -19.00 4.75 0.77
N PHE A 234 -18.27 5.47 -0.05
CA PHE A 234 -17.11 4.98 -0.78
C PHE A 234 -15.81 5.44 -0.12
N VAL A 235 -14.73 4.70 -0.33
CA VAL A 235 -13.39 5.04 0.16
C VAL A 235 -12.40 4.99 -1.00
N ALA A 236 -11.45 5.93 -0.99
CA ALA A 236 -10.26 5.90 -1.84
C ALA A 236 -9.09 6.52 -1.04
N ALA A 237 -8.44 5.69 -0.23
CA ALA A 237 -7.43 6.13 0.74
C ALA A 237 -6.32 5.08 0.95
N GLY A 238 -5.30 5.43 1.75
CA GLY A 238 -4.20 4.51 2.04
C GLY A 238 -3.36 4.19 0.81
N LEU A 239 -3.03 5.20 0.01
CA LEU A 239 -2.40 5.02 -1.31
C LEU A 239 -0.90 4.70 -1.25
N ASN A 240 -0.35 4.33 -0.09
CA ASN A 240 1.00 3.78 0.10
C ASN A 240 2.11 4.57 -0.63
N SER A 241 2.09 5.90 -0.52
CA SER A 241 3.07 6.80 -1.16
C SER A 241 3.10 6.79 -2.70
N ILE A 242 2.12 6.17 -3.38
CA ILE A 242 2.00 6.14 -4.85
C ILE A 242 0.76 6.88 -5.35
N GLY A 243 0.12 7.71 -4.50
CA GLY A 243 -1.16 8.35 -4.78
C GLY A 243 -1.17 9.28 -6.00
N ILE A 244 -0.05 9.94 -6.31
CA ILE A 244 0.07 10.77 -7.53
C ILE A 244 0.05 9.91 -8.80
N ILE A 245 0.68 8.74 -8.75
CA ILE A 245 0.80 7.82 -9.89
C ILE A 245 -0.56 7.20 -10.20
N ILE A 246 -1.26 6.69 -9.17
CA ILE A 246 -2.50 5.92 -9.37
C ILE A 246 -3.79 6.76 -9.23
N GLY A 247 -3.70 7.98 -8.70
CA GLY A 247 -4.86 8.79 -8.34
C GLY A 247 -5.80 9.12 -9.50
N GLY A 248 -5.25 9.37 -10.70
CA GLY A 248 -6.06 9.59 -11.90
C GLY A 248 -6.86 8.35 -12.30
N GLY A 249 -6.24 7.18 -12.27
CA GLY A 249 -6.88 5.90 -12.57
C GLY A 249 -7.96 5.54 -11.54
N LEU A 250 -7.65 5.69 -10.25
CA LEU A 250 -8.61 5.47 -9.17
C LEU A 250 -9.79 6.44 -9.24
N GLY A 251 -9.56 7.72 -9.54
CA GLY A 251 -10.64 8.69 -9.75
C GLY A 251 -11.61 8.26 -10.85
N ARG A 252 -11.10 7.79 -11.99
CA ARG A 252 -11.92 7.26 -13.10
C ARG A 252 -12.69 6.00 -12.69
N LEU A 253 -12.02 5.06 -12.03
CA LEU A 253 -12.62 3.83 -11.52
C LEU A 253 -13.77 4.12 -10.56
N MET A 254 -13.56 4.99 -9.57
CA MET A 254 -14.58 5.34 -8.57
C MET A 254 -15.77 6.04 -9.21
N ALA A 255 -15.53 6.95 -10.16
CA ALA A 255 -16.62 7.58 -10.91
C ALA A 255 -17.44 6.57 -11.71
N HIS A 256 -16.78 5.62 -12.40
CA HIS A 256 -17.47 4.55 -13.11
C HIS A 256 -18.32 3.70 -12.14
N TRP A 257 -17.72 3.28 -11.03
CA TRP A 257 -18.38 2.41 -10.06
C TRP A 257 -19.62 3.08 -9.46
N ILE A 258 -19.52 4.35 -9.03
CA ILE A 258 -20.66 5.09 -8.47
C ILE A 258 -21.80 5.26 -9.49
N ILE A 259 -21.47 5.50 -10.77
CA ILE A 259 -22.48 5.70 -11.82
C ILE A 259 -23.18 4.40 -12.22
N ASN A 260 -22.44 3.30 -12.34
CA ASN A 260 -22.94 2.05 -12.92
C ASN A 260 -23.30 1.00 -11.87
N GLY A 261 -22.93 1.20 -10.61
CA GLY A 261 -23.17 0.27 -9.50
C GLY A 261 -22.17 -0.89 -9.39
N HIS A 262 -21.25 -1.03 -10.34
CA HIS A 262 -20.17 -2.02 -10.30
C HIS A 262 -18.87 -1.45 -10.91
N PRO A 263 -17.68 -1.95 -10.50
CA PRO A 263 -16.41 -1.60 -11.13
C PRO A 263 -16.32 -2.21 -12.54
N ASP A 264 -15.47 -1.64 -13.39
CA ASP A 264 -15.16 -2.14 -14.75
C ASP A 264 -13.77 -2.78 -14.87
N VAL A 265 -13.09 -2.97 -13.73
CA VAL A 265 -11.82 -3.69 -13.60
C VAL A 265 -11.88 -4.59 -12.36
N ASP A 266 -10.98 -5.58 -12.28
CA ASP A 266 -10.84 -6.38 -11.06
C ASP A 266 -10.29 -5.51 -9.91
N ILE A 267 -11.06 -5.45 -8.82
CA ILE A 267 -10.75 -4.67 -7.62
C ILE A 267 -10.42 -5.56 -6.42
N THR A 268 -10.41 -6.88 -6.57
CA THR A 268 -10.31 -7.84 -5.46
C THR A 268 -9.14 -7.53 -4.53
N GLY A 269 -7.96 -7.18 -5.08
CA GLY A 269 -6.76 -6.86 -4.30
C GLY A 269 -6.79 -5.51 -3.58
N MET A 270 -7.72 -4.62 -3.92
CA MET A 270 -7.81 -3.25 -3.36
C MET A 270 -9.17 -2.92 -2.74
N ASN A 271 -10.14 -3.83 -2.80
CA ASN A 271 -11.46 -3.63 -2.23
C ASN A 271 -11.38 -3.42 -0.71
N ILE A 272 -12.16 -2.48 -0.18
CA ILE A 272 -12.29 -2.22 1.26
C ILE A 272 -12.83 -3.44 2.03
N ASP A 273 -13.62 -4.30 1.41
CA ASP A 273 -14.22 -5.48 2.06
C ASP A 273 -13.22 -6.59 2.46
N ARG A 274 -11.97 -6.52 1.97
CA ARG A 274 -10.88 -7.42 2.40
C ARG A 274 -10.38 -7.15 3.82
N LEU A 275 -10.72 -5.99 4.38
CA LEU A 275 -10.18 -5.48 5.63
C LEU A 275 -10.96 -6.02 6.84
N HIS A 276 -10.25 -6.20 7.95
CA HIS A 276 -10.82 -6.67 9.20
C HIS A 276 -10.76 -5.62 10.29
N THR A 277 -11.78 -5.57 11.14
CA THR A 277 -11.91 -4.56 12.20
C THR A 277 -10.74 -4.56 13.19
N PHE A 278 -10.14 -5.73 13.48
CA PHE A 278 -8.98 -5.84 14.37
C PHE A 278 -7.77 -5.06 13.85
N GLN A 279 -7.69 -4.79 12.55
CA GLN A 279 -6.59 -4.05 11.94
C GLN A 279 -6.58 -2.57 12.35
N ASN A 280 -7.68 -2.03 12.90
CA ASN A 280 -7.68 -0.69 13.50
C ASN A 280 -6.93 -0.62 14.84
N ASN A 281 -6.65 -1.77 15.46
CA ASN A 281 -5.95 -1.82 16.74
C ASN A 281 -4.64 -1.00 16.65
N PRO A 282 -4.40 -0.06 17.58
CA PRO A 282 -3.21 0.80 17.55
C PRO A 282 -1.89 0.02 17.49
N GLN A 283 -1.79 -1.10 18.21
CA GLN A 283 -0.59 -1.94 18.20
C GLN A 283 -0.42 -2.64 16.84
N TYR A 284 -1.51 -3.17 16.27
CA TYR A 284 -1.48 -3.78 14.94
C TYR A 284 -0.97 -2.78 13.89
N ARG A 285 -1.52 -1.56 13.86
CA ARG A 285 -1.09 -0.50 12.94
C ARG A 285 0.37 -0.12 13.17
N ARG A 286 0.78 0.05 14.44
CA ARG A 286 2.16 0.38 14.80
C ARG A 286 3.15 -0.64 14.26
N ASP A 287 2.90 -1.94 14.48
CA ASP A 287 3.83 -2.99 14.11
C ASP A 287 3.81 -3.31 12.62
N ARG A 288 2.62 -3.27 12.00
CA ARG A 288 2.46 -3.61 10.58
C ARG A 288 3.02 -2.53 9.67
N THR A 289 2.81 -1.26 9.98
CA THR A 289 3.23 -0.15 9.13
C THR A 289 4.74 -0.13 8.89
N VAL A 290 5.53 -0.46 9.93
CA VAL A 290 7.00 -0.57 9.82
C VAL A 290 7.41 -1.57 8.75
N GLU A 291 6.80 -2.76 8.78
CA GLU A 291 7.07 -3.80 7.79
C GLU A 291 6.61 -3.36 6.40
N THR A 292 5.38 -2.83 6.26
CA THR A 292 4.80 -2.53 4.94
C THR A 292 5.53 -1.43 4.18
N LEU A 293 6.01 -0.38 4.86
CA LEU A 293 6.82 0.64 4.18
C LEU A 293 8.14 0.03 3.72
N GLY A 294 8.79 -0.76 4.58
CA GLY A 294 10.01 -1.46 4.26
C GLY A 294 9.89 -2.45 3.10
N LEU A 295 8.67 -2.80 2.66
CA LEU A 295 8.45 -3.64 1.47
C LEU A 295 8.56 -2.89 0.16
N ALA A 296 8.41 -1.56 0.13
CA ALA A 296 8.34 -0.79 -1.11
C ALA A 296 9.50 -1.09 -2.08
N TYR A 297 10.70 -1.34 -1.53
CA TYR A 297 11.91 -1.71 -2.28
C TYR A 297 12.46 -3.10 -1.97
N GLN A 298 11.69 -3.96 -1.31
CA GLN A 298 12.07 -5.35 -1.14
C GLN A 298 11.57 -6.22 -2.28
N CYS A 299 12.25 -7.34 -2.50
CA CYS A 299 11.76 -8.38 -3.39
C CYS A 299 10.49 -9.04 -2.84
N HIS A 300 9.45 -9.11 -3.66
CA HIS A 300 8.16 -9.74 -3.36
C HIS A 300 8.13 -11.18 -3.91
N TYR A 301 8.80 -12.10 -3.23
CA TYR A 301 8.76 -13.52 -3.61
C TYR A 301 7.35 -14.09 -3.45
N PRO A 302 6.91 -15.04 -4.31
CA PRO A 302 5.54 -15.55 -4.33
C PRO A 302 5.02 -16.08 -2.98
N TYR A 303 5.89 -16.70 -2.17
CA TYR A 303 5.54 -17.26 -0.86
C TYR A 303 5.97 -16.40 0.33
N LYS A 304 6.45 -15.18 0.09
CA LYS A 304 6.82 -14.26 1.16
C LYS A 304 5.55 -13.77 1.87
N THR A 305 5.44 -14.07 3.15
CA THR A 305 4.37 -13.59 4.01
C THR A 305 4.88 -12.52 4.97
N LEU A 306 3.98 -11.68 5.44
CA LEU A 306 4.27 -10.65 6.42
C LEU A 306 4.50 -11.28 7.80
N LYS A 307 5.44 -10.72 8.56
CA LYS A 307 5.98 -11.29 9.80
C LYS A 307 5.52 -10.57 11.05
N THR A 308 5.21 -9.28 10.98
CA THR A 308 4.76 -8.51 12.16
C THR A 308 3.26 -8.68 12.37
N ALA A 309 2.72 -8.18 13.49
CA ALA A 309 1.27 -8.10 13.75
C ALA A 309 0.48 -9.42 13.48
N ARG A 310 1.07 -10.56 13.85
CA ARG A 310 0.52 -11.92 13.68
C ARG A 310 -0.30 -12.38 14.88
N GLY A 311 -1.03 -13.49 14.73
CA GLY A 311 -1.79 -14.12 15.82
C GLY A 311 -3.11 -13.44 16.15
N ALA A 312 -3.65 -12.60 15.25
CA ALA A 312 -4.93 -11.93 15.44
C ALA A 312 -6.10 -12.93 15.53
N LYS A 313 -6.08 -13.97 14.69
CA LYS A 313 -7.00 -15.11 14.77
C LYS A 313 -6.21 -16.40 14.72
N LYS A 314 -6.43 -17.28 15.69
CA LYS A 314 -5.82 -18.62 15.72
C LYS A 314 -6.92 -19.67 15.59
N PRO A 315 -6.75 -20.69 14.74
CA PRO A 315 -7.71 -21.78 14.67
C PRO A 315 -7.77 -22.55 16.00
N PRO A 316 -8.87 -23.26 16.30
CA PRO A 316 -9.00 -24.06 17.53
C PRO A 316 -7.90 -25.10 17.72
N PHE A 317 -7.26 -25.54 16.63
CA PHE A 317 -6.20 -26.55 16.63
C PHE A 317 -4.79 -25.96 16.56
N TYR A 318 -4.63 -24.62 16.64
CA TYR A 318 -3.35 -23.94 16.44
C TYR A 318 -2.19 -24.58 17.21
N ASP A 319 -2.34 -24.76 18.53
CA ASP A 319 -1.26 -25.31 19.36
C ASP A 319 -0.93 -26.76 18.97
N ARG A 320 -1.94 -27.56 18.58
CA ARG A 320 -1.73 -28.94 18.11
C ARG A 320 -0.96 -28.95 16.79
N LEU A 321 -1.35 -28.12 15.84
CA LEU A 321 -0.65 -27.98 14.56
C LEU A 321 0.80 -27.51 14.78
N ALA A 322 1.01 -26.54 15.68
CA ALA A 322 2.34 -26.07 16.05
C ALA A 322 3.23 -27.20 16.62
N THR A 323 2.70 -28.02 17.54
CA THR A 323 3.45 -29.18 18.07
C THR A 323 3.80 -30.23 17.02
N HIS A 324 3.07 -30.26 15.90
CA HIS A 324 3.30 -31.18 14.79
C HIS A 324 4.12 -30.52 13.66
N GLY A 325 4.84 -29.43 13.97
CA GLY A 325 5.78 -28.80 13.05
C GLY A 325 5.13 -27.89 12.01
N ALA A 326 3.92 -27.37 12.24
CA ALA A 326 3.29 -26.45 11.30
C ALA A 326 4.07 -25.13 11.15
N TYR A 327 4.33 -24.74 9.90
CA TYR A 327 4.65 -23.37 9.53
C TYR A 327 3.37 -22.59 9.26
N PHE A 328 3.17 -21.45 9.92
CA PHE A 328 1.96 -20.66 9.77
C PHE A 328 2.18 -19.44 8.86
N LYS A 329 1.24 -19.21 7.94
CA LYS A 329 1.10 -17.95 7.20
C LYS A 329 -0.17 -17.21 7.60
N ASP A 330 -0.19 -15.90 7.36
CA ASP A 330 -1.40 -15.09 7.50
C ASP A 330 -2.34 -15.37 6.32
N VAL A 331 -3.57 -15.78 6.63
CA VAL A 331 -4.67 -15.96 5.68
C VAL A 331 -5.88 -15.17 6.18
N SER A 332 -6.06 -13.94 5.70
CA SER A 332 -7.16 -13.06 6.15
C SER A 332 -7.20 -12.88 7.68
N GLY A 333 -6.02 -12.72 8.29
CA GLY A 333 -5.80 -12.57 9.72
C GLY A 333 -5.77 -13.88 10.50
N TRP A 334 -6.03 -15.03 9.86
CA TRP A 334 -5.88 -16.35 10.47
C TRP A 334 -4.46 -16.87 10.36
N GLU A 335 -3.99 -17.50 11.42
CA GLU A 335 -2.79 -18.33 11.41
C GLU A 335 -3.09 -19.67 10.72
N GLY A 336 -2.96 -19.72 9.39
CA GLY A 336 -3.17 -20.92 8.58
C GLY A 336 -1.89 -21.74 8.46
N ALA A 337 -1.95 -23.04 8.74
CA ALA A 337 -0.84 -23.95 8.50
C ALA A 337 -0.60 -24.10 6.98
N ASP A 338 0.59 -23.73 6.52
CA ASP A 338 0.97 -23.72 5.10
C ASP A 338 1.72 -25.00 4.69
N TRP A 339 2.54 -25.54 5.60
CA TRP A 339 3.28 -26.79 5.45
C TRP A 339 3.76 -27.28 6.82
N TYR A 340 4.18 -28.55 6.91
CA TYR A 340 4.69 -29.14 8.15
C TYR A 340 6.16 -29.57 8.02
N ALA A 341 6.99 -29.16 8.97
CA ALA A 341 8.35 -29.66 9.09
C ALA A 341 8.36 -31.12 9.57
N PRO A 342 9.30 -31.95 9.10
CA PRO A 342 9.45 -33.30 9.62
C PRO A 342 9.92 -33.29 11.08
N GLU A 343 9.65 -34.38 11.81
CA GLU A 343 10.02 -34.52 13.22
C GLU A 343 11.51 -34.20 13.45
N GLY A 344 11.79 -33.44 14.51
CA GLY A 344 13.14 -32.99 14.86
C GLY A 344 13.68 -31.84 13.99
N ARG A 345 12.90 -31.29 13.05
CA ARG A 345 13.26 -30.08 12.31
C ARG A 345 12.35 -28.90 12.64
N GLU A 346 12.95 -27.71 12.64
CA GLU A 346 12.23 -26.46 12.79
C GLU A 346 11.50 -26.09 11.50
N ALA A 347 10.24 -25.65 11.62
CA ALA A 347 9.46 -25.10 10.53
C ALA A 347 9.93 -23.67 10.22
N LYS A 348 10.93 -23.56 9.33
CA LYS A 348 11.48 -22.28 8.88
C LYS A 348 11.65 -22.18 7.38
N VAL A 349 11.48 -20.96 6.88
CA VAL A 349 11.94 -20.56 5.55
C VAL A 349 13.43 -20.27 5.63
N GLU A 350 14.25 -21.00 4.88
CA GLU A 350 15.70 -20.77 4.86
C GLU A 350 16.06 -19.56 3.99
N LYS A 351 15.59 -19.58 2.75
CA LYS A 351 15.75 -18.50 1.78
C LYS A 351 14.64 -18.60 0.75
N HIS A 352 13.96 -17.49 0.50
CA HIS A 352 12.96 -17.42 -0.55
C HIS A 352 13.56 -17.54 -1.94
N ALA A 353 12.80 -18.15 -2.84
CA ALA A 353 13.15 -18.30 -4.24
C ALA A 353 11.95 -18.01 -5.17
N TRP A 354 12.24 -17.74 -6.44
CA TRP A 354 11.21 -17.68 -7.50
C TRP A 354 10.71 -19.06 -7.94
N GLY A 355 11.46 -20.11 -7.61
CA GLY A 355 11.17 -21.50 -7.97
C GLY A 355 10.64 -22.31 -6.79
N ARG A 356 11.08 -23.57 -6.71
CA ARG A 356 10.75 -24.45 -5.58
C ARG A 356 11.44 -23.97 -4.31
N GLU A 357 10.65 -23.87 -3.25
CA GLU A 357 11.11 -23.46 -1.92
C GLU A 357 11.63 -24.67 -1.11
N ASN A 358 12.30 -24.41 0.02
CA ASN A 358 12.93 -25.47 0.83
C ASN A 358 11.93 -26.49 1.43
N TRP A 359 10.64 -26.13 1.51
CA TRP A 359 9.57 -27.02 1.98
C TRP A 359 8.85 -27.79 0.86
N PHE A 360 9.23 -27.62 -0.40
CA PHE A 360 8.58 -28.31 -1.52
C PHE A 360 8.53 -29.84 -1.36
N PRO A 361 9.57 -30.54 -0.85
CA PRO A 361 9.48 -31.97 -0.56
C PRO A 361 8.47 -32.34 0.54
N PHE A 362 8.15 -31.40 1.44
CA PHE A 362 7.18 -31.62 2.51
C PHE A 362 5.75 -31.55 1.95
N TRP A 363 5.48 -30.61 1.05
CA TRP A 363 4.23 -30.61 0.27
C TRP A 363 4.06 -31.86 -0.58
N GLU A 364 5.13 -32.38 -1.19
CA GLU A 364 5.06 -33.66 -1.91
C GLU A 364 4.63 -34.81 -0.98
N ALA A 365 5.18 -34.86 0.23
CA ALA A 365 4.80 -35.87 1.23
C ALA A 365 3.34 -35.70 1.69
N GLU A 366 2.90 -34.48 1.97
CA GLU A 366 1.50 -34.18 2.33
C GLU A 366 0.53 -34.54 1.19
N HIS A 367 0.90 -34.22 -0.06
CA HIS A 367 0.12 -34.56 -1.25
C HIS A 367 0.00 -36.07 -1.45
N LYS A 368 1.10 -36.80 -1.31
CA LYS A 368 1.11 -38.26 -1.37
C LYS A 368 0.23 -38.87 -0.27
N ALA A 369 0.34 -38.36 0.97
CA ALA A 369 -0.52 -38.79 2.07
C ALA A 369 -2.01 -38.55 1.77
N ALA A 370 -2.36 -37.43 1.15
CA ALA A 370 -3.73 -37.12 0.75
C ALA A 370 -4.26 -38.03 -0.38
N ARG A 371 -3.37 -38.58 -1.22
CA ARG A 371 -3.74 -39.48 -2.33
C ARG A 371 -3.81 -40.94 -1.92
N GLU A 372 -2.91 -41.37 -1.05
CA GLU A 372 -2.70 -42.78 -0.72
C GLU A 372 -3.18 -43.14 0.68
N ASN A 373 -3.58 -42.15 1.48
CA ASN A 373 -3.98 -42.32 2.87
C ASN A 373 -5.04 -41.27 3.28
N VAL A 374 -5.20 -41.03 4.58
CA VAL A 374 -6.12 -40.04 5.16
C VAL A 374 -5.33 -38.85 5.68
N VAL A 375 -5.80 -37.65 5.35
CA VAL A 375 -5.26 -36.39 5.87
C VAL A 375 -6.33 -35.58 6.57
N MET A 376 -5.90 -34.68 7.45
CA MET A 376 -6.75 -33.68 8.10
C MET A 376 -6.31 -32.31 7.63
N MET A 377 -7.25 -31.49 7.15
CA MET A 377 -7.00 -30.12 6.73
C MET A 377 -7.80 -29.17 7.62
N ASP A 378 -7.13 -28.16 8.17
CA ASP A 378 -7.79 -27.11 8.92
C ASP A 378 -8.42 -26.10 7.95
N MET A 379 -9.76 -26.07 7.92
CA MET A 379 -10.55 -25.16 7.08
C MET A 379 -11.19 -24.03 7.89
N SER A 380 -10.74 -23.79 9.12
CA SER A 380 -11.34 -22.79 10.03
C SER A 380 -11.28 -21.36 9.48
N PHE A 381 -10.35 -21.08 8.57
CA PHE A 381 -10.18 -19.77 7.93
C PHE A 381 -11.24 -19.49 6.84
N MET A 382 -11.98 -20.49 6.38
CA MET A 382 -13.02 -20.31 5.36
C MET A 382 -14.16 -19.44 5.88
N SER A 383 -14.62 -18.52 5.04
CA SER A 383 -15.82 -17.72 5.33
C SER A 383 -17.06 -18.62 5.37
N ASN A 384 -17.77 -18.60 6.49
CA ASN A 384 -18.99 -19.37 6.70
C ASN A 384 -20.19 -18.43 6.84
N PHE A 385 -21.16 -18.54 5.94
CA PHE A 385 -22.37 -17.74 5.95
C PHE A 385 -23.58 -18.60 6.32
N MET A 386 -24.34 -18.20 7.34
CA MET A 386 -25.63 -18.79 7.65
C MET A 386 -26.74 -17.92 7.05
N VAL A 387 -27.43 -18.42 6.03
CA VAL A 387 -28.53 -17.72 5.36
C VAL A 387 -29.86 -18.31 5.82
N GLN A 388 -30.67 -17.52 6.53
CA GLN A 388 -31.93 -17.96 7.13
C GLN A 388 -33.07 -16.97 6.85
N GLY A 389 -34.30 -17.46 6.96
CA GLY A 389 -35.52 -16.67 6.77
C GLY A 389 -36.41 -17.21 5.65
N ARG A 390 -37.68 -16.77 5.64
CA ARG A 390 -38.72 -17.25 4.71
C ARG A 390 -38.30 -17.13 3.24
N ASP A 391 -37.52 -16.12 2.90
CA ASP A 391 -37.13 -15.80 1.53
C ASP A 391 -35.67 -16.23 1.20
N ALA A 392 -34.97 -16.92 2.10
CA ALA A 392 -33.57 -17.33 1.92
C ALA A 392 -33.34 -18.11 0.62
N GLY A 393 -34.16 -19.14 0.35
CA GLY A 393 -34.04 -19.94 -0.88
C GLY A 393 -34.29 -19.14 -2.15
N LYS A 394 -35.21 -18.17 -2.12
CA LYS A 394 -35.46 -17.29 -3.28
C LYS A 394 -34.28 -16.37 -3.57
N VAL A 395 -33.68 -15.81 -2.52
CA VAL A 395 -32.50 -14.93 -2.65
C VAL A 395 -31.31 -15.71 -3.18
N LEU A 396 -31.04 -16.91 -2.66
CA LEU A 396 -29.95 -17.75 -3.15
C LEU A 396 -30.15 -18.10 -4.63
N ASN A 397 -31.34 -18.53 -5.06
CA ASN A 397 -31.65 -18.80 -6.47
C ASN A 397 -31.53 -17.59 -7.39
N TYR A 398 -31.61 -16.37 -6.86
CA TYR A 398 -31.39 -15.16 -7.66
C TYR A 398 -29.90 -14.86 -7.85
N ILE A 399 -29.07 -15.22 -6.84
CA ILE A 399 -27.62 -14.95 -6.84
C ILE A 399 -26.84 -16.06 -7.57
N SER A 400 -27.28 -17.33 -7.48
CA SER A 400 -26.56 -18.53 -7.94
C SER A 400 -27.16 -19.19 -9.18
#